data_AF-A0A8B6CQ87-F1
#
_entry.id   AF-A0A8B6CQ87-F1
#
_cell.length_a   1.000
_cell.length_b   1.000
_cell.length_c   1.000
_cell.angle_alpha   90.00
_cell.angle_beta   90.00
_cell.angle_gamma   90.00
#
_symmetry.space_group_name_H-M   'P 1'
#
loop_
_entity.id
_entity.type
_entity.pdbx_description
1 polymer ?
#
loop_
_entity_poly.entity_id
_entity_poly.type
_entity_poly.pdbx_seq_one_letter_code
_entity_poly.pdbx_strand_id
1 'polypeptide(L)'
;TASLDLKANGKISAVCLIFTMVCNFLPSVLGCILCVIIEPGKSVHISKEFATVHDQSTETQDIFADLLRNVFPDNLIVSTFEQAHTKYRIAERNLSLVKNESSFITIIKEKEKILGSANGTNIIGQYV
;
A
#
# COMPACT_ATOMS: atom_id res chain seq x y z
N THR A 1 6.71 14.00 -33.63
CA THR A 1 5.49 14.82 -33.71
C THR A 1 4.33 13.95 -33.29
N ALA A 2 3.81 14.15 -32.09
CA ALA A 2 2.68 13.36 -31.58
C ALA A 2 1.40 13.84 -32.28
N SER A 3 1.05 13.22 -33.42
CA SER A 3 -0.24 13.43 -34.07
C SER A 3 -1.27 12.54 -33.40
N LEU A 4 -1.68 12.93 -32.19
CA LEU A 4 -2.65 12.20 -31.37
C LEU A 4 -4.03 12.81 -31.59
N ASP A 5 -4.89 12.13 -32.35
CA ASP A 5 -6.31 12.44 -32.34
C ASP A 5 -6.90 11.95 -31.01
N LEU A 6 -7.17 12.88 -30.09
CA LEU A 6 -7.68 12.58 -28.74
C LEU A 6 -8.93 11.69 -28.79
N LYS A 7 -9.79 11.86 -29.80
CA LYS A 7 -11.02 11.07 -29.93
C LYS A 7 -10.74 9.62 -30.30
N ALA A 8 -9.77 9.39 -31.19
CA ALA A 8 -9.36 8.04 -31.57
C ALA A 8 -8.63 7.33 -30.41
N ASN A 9 -7.72 8.04 -29.74
CA ASN A 9 -6.92 7.48 -28.64
C ASN A 9 -7.74 7.17 -27.40
N GLY A 10 -8.74 7.99 -27.06
CA GLY A 10 -9.66 7.70 -25.96
C GLY A 10 -10.45 6.41 -26.18
N LYS A 11 -10.91 6.17 -27.42
CA LYS A 11 -11.63 4.94 -27.77
C LYS A 11 -10.73 3.71 -27.68
N ILE A 12 -9.49 3.82 -28.14
CA ILE A 12 -8.50 2.73 -28.08
C ILE A 12 -8.13 2.43 -26.62
N SER A 13 -7.89 3.46 -25.81
CA SER A 13 -7.58 3.33 -24.38
C SER A 13 -8.72 2.67 -23.62
N ALA A 14 -9.98 3.05 -23.87
CA ALA A 14 -11.14 2.43 -23.23
C ALA A 14 -11.24 0.92 -23.54
N VAL A 15 -11.06 0.52 -24.81
CA VAL A 15 -11.06 -0.90 -25.19
C VAL A 15 -9.90 -1.66 -24.54
N CYS A 16 -8.71 -1.05 -24.50
CA CYS A 16 -7.53 -1.64 -23.86
C CYS A 16 -7.74 -1.84 -22.35
N LEU A 17 -8.31 -0.86 -21.64
CA LEU A 17 -8.60 -0.96 -20.22
C LEU A 17 -9.65 -2.02 -19.93
N ILE A 18 -10.74 -2.08 -20.71
CA ILE A 18 -11.79 -3.10 -20.55
C ILE A 18 -11.21 -4.48 -20.79
N PHE A 19 -10.44 -4.67 -21.86
CA PHE A 19 -9.78 -5.93 -22.16
C PHE A 19 -8.82 -6.34 -21.02
N THR A 20 -8.01 -5.40 -20.52
CA THR A 20 -7.07 -5.65 -19.42
C THR A 20 -7.80 -6.04 -18.13
N MET A 21 -8.90 -5.36 -17.78
CA MET A 21 -9.69 -5.71 -16.60
C MET A 21 -10.27 -7.13 -16.70
N VAL A 22 -10.86 -7.48 -17.84
CA VAL A 22 -11.45 -8.81 -18.09
C VAL A 22 -10.37 -9.90 -18.05
N CYS A 23 -9.25 -9.69 -18.75
CA CYS A 23 -8.16 -10.64 -18.79
C CYS A 23 -7.41 -10.82 -17.46
N ASN A 24 -7.52 -9.89 -16.51
CA ASN A 24 -6.99 -10.09 -15.15
C ASN A 24 -8.01 -10.78 -14.23
N PHE A 25 -9.29 -10.47 -14.38
CA PHE A 25 -10.33 -11.00 -13.51
C PHE A 25 -10.60 -12.49 -13.74
N LEU A 26 -10.71 -12.95 -15.00
CA LEU A 26 -10.96 -14.36 -15.30
C LEU A 26 -9.88 -15.31 -14.74
N PRO A 27 -8.57 -15.06 -14.99
CA PRO A 27 -7.51 -15.91 -14.44
C PRO A 27 -7.42 -15.83 -12.91
N SER A 28 -7.71 -14.68 -12.31
CA SER A 28 -7.69 -14.54 -10.84
C SER A 28 -8.70 -15.47 -10.17
N VAL A 29 -9.93 -15.56 -10.70
CA VAL A 29 -10.96 -16.47 -10.19
C VAL A 29 -10.54 -17.94 -10.37
N LEU A 30 -10.03 -18.30 -11.56
CA LEU A 30 -9.52 -19.66 -11.81
C LEU A 30 -8.36 -20.02 -10.87
N GLY A 31 -7.44 -19.08 -10.62
CA GLY A 31 -6.34 -19.25 -9.68
C GLY A 31 -6.82 -19.47 -8.25
N CYS A 32 -7.85 -18.74 -7.80
CA CYS A 32 -8.44 -18.94 -6.48
C CYS A 32 -9.07 -20.33 -6.35
N ILE A 33 -9.84 -20.77 -7.34
CA ILE A 33 -10.45 -22.12 -7.35
C ILE A 33 -9.36 -23.19 -7.29
N LEU A 34 -8.32 -23.06 -8.13
CA LEU A 34 -7.21 -24.01 -8.18
C LEU A 34 -6.44 -24.06 -6.84
N CYS A 35 -6.20 -22.91 -6.22
CA CYS A 35 -5.52 -22.82 -4.93
C CYS A 35 -6.31 -23.52 -3.82
N VAL A 36 -7.63 -23.36 -3.79
CA VAL A 36 -8.52 -24.03 -2.82
C VAL A 36 -8.57 -25.55 -3.05
N ILE A 37 -8.52 -26.01 -4.30
CA ILE A 37 -8.53 -27.46 -4.61
C ILE A 37 -7.20 -28.12 -4.25
N ILE A 38 -6.08 -27.49 -4.60
CA ILE A 38 -4.74 -28.06 -4.38
C ILE A 38 -4.33 -27.93 -2.90
N GLU A 39 -4.87 -26.94 -2.17
CA GLU A 39 -4.49 -26.60 -0.79
C GLU A 39 -2.96 -26.60 -0.59
N PRO A 40 -2.20 -25.81 -1.40
CA PRO A 40 -0.75 -25.81 -1.28
C PRO A 40 -0.35 -25.33 0.11
N GLY A 41 0.43 -26.13 0.84
CA GLY A 41 0.95 -25.79 2.16
C GLY A 41 0.39 -26.56 3.35
N LYS A 42 -0.63 -27.42 3.18
CA LYS A 42 -1.21 -28.22 4.29
C LYS A 42 -0.21 -29.14 5.02
N SER A 43 0.88 -29.52 4.37
CA SER A 43 1.93 -30.39 4.93
C SER A 43 3.16 -29.63 5.49
N VAL A 44 3.18 -28.30 5.43
CA VAL A 44 4.34 -27.53 5.93
C VAL A 44 4.09 -27.15 7.38
N HIS A 45 4.72 -27.87 8.30
CA HIS A 45 4.86 -27.44 9.70
C HIS A 45 5.81 -26.24 9.76
N ILE A 46 5.28 -25.04 9.47
CA ILE A 46 6.02 -23.80 9.72
C ILE A 46 5.97 -23.54 11.22
N SER A 47 7.10 -23.77 11.88
CA SER A 47 7.34 -23.37 13.27
C SER A 47 6.93 -21.91 13.44
N LYS A 48 5.97 -21.63 14.34
CA LYS A 48 5.40 -20.30 14.59
C LYS A 48 6.42 -19.23 15.02
N GLU A 49 7.70 -19.57 15.20
CA GLU A 49 8.76 -18.64 15.60
C GLU A 49 9.13 -17.61 14.54
N PHE A 50 8.88 -17.84 13.25
CA PHE A 50 9.25 -16.88 12.20
C PHE A 50 8.19 -15.78 11.94
N ALA A 51 7.04 -15.83 12.63
CA ALA A 51 5.94 -14.87 12.45
C ALA A 51 6.13 -13.55 13.23
N THR A 52 7.38 -13.17 13.54
CA THR A 52 7.74 -11.86 14.10
C THR A 52 8.37 -10.97 13.04
N VAL A 53 7.93 -11.07 11.79
CA VAL A 53 8.22 -10.03 10.79
C VAL A 53 7.25 -8.89 11.05
N HIS A 54 7.72 -7.95 11.89
CA HIS A 54 7.28 -6.56 12.02
C HIS A 54 6.06 -6.19 11.16
N ASP A 55 4.87 -6.55 11.64
CA ASP A 55 3.61 -6.21 10.99
C ASP A 55 3.35 -4.73 11.25
N GLN A 56 3.99 -3.87 10.45
CA GLN A 56 3.53 -2.51 10.20
C GLN A 56 2.22 -2.66 9.43
N SER A 57 1.15 -3.01 10.15
CA SER A 57 -0.17 -3.19 9.57
C SER A 57 -0.61 -1.84 9.01
N THR A 58 -0.40 -1.66 7.71
CA THR A 58 -0.85 -0.49 6.98
C THR A 58 -2.31 -0.65 6.64
N GLU A 59 -3.10 0.36 7.02
CA GLU A 59 -4.52 0.37 6.73
C GLU A 59 -4.73 0.34 5.21
N THR A 60 -5.70 -0.45 4.74
CA THR A 60 -5.95 -0.59 3.30
C THR A 60 -6.28 0.76 2.64
N GLN A 61 -6.93 1.67 3.37
CA GLN A 61 -7.17 3.04 2.93
C GLN A 61 -5.86 3.79 2.62
N ASP A 62 -4.83 3.58 3.43
CA ASP A 62 -3.54 4.25 3.28
C ASP A 62 -2.80 3.70 2.06
N ILE A 63 -2.92 2.39 1.79
CA ILE A 63 -2.39 1.75 0.59
C ILE A 63 -3.01 2.36 -0.68
N PHE A 64 -4.34 2.55 -0.72
CA PHE A 64 -4.99 3.20 -1.87
C PHE A 64 -4.59 4.67 -2.03
N ALA A 65 -4.47 5.40 -0.92
CA ALA A 65 -4.02 6.79 -0.94
C ALA A 65 -2.57 6.91 -1.42
N ASP A 66 -1.70 5.98 -1.02
CA ASP A 66 -0.32 5.91 -1.47
C ASP A 66 -0.23 5.51 -2.94
N LEU A 67 -1.08 4.61 -3.43
CA LEU A 67 -1.19 4.31 -4.86
C LEU A 67 -1.54 5.58 -5.66
N LEU A 68 -2.56 6.33 -5.23
CA LEU A 68 -2.98 7.55 -5.93
C LEU A 68 -1.88 8.63 -5.91
N ARG A 69 -1.18 8.79 -4.78
CA ARG A 69 -0.04 9.70 -4.67
C ARG A 69 1.14 9.27 -5.54
N ASN A 70 1.32 7.97 -5.77
CA ASN A 70 2.31 7.46 -6.71
C ASN A 70 1.83 7.58 -8.18
N VAL A 71 0.53 7.56 -8.47
CA VAL A 71 -0.01 7.85 -9.81
C VAL A 71 0.19 9.33 -10.18
N PHE A 72 0.01 10.24 -9.23
CA PHE A 72 0.23 11.67 -9.40
C PHE A 72 1.35 12.14 -8.47
N PRO A 73 2.62 11.89 -8.81
CA PRO A 73 3.74 12.27 -7.95
C PRO A 73 3.85 13.79 -7.86
N ASP A 74 4.02 14.30 -6.64
CA ASP A 74 4.25 15.73 -6.40
C ASP A 74 5.59 16.22 -7.00
N ASN A 75 6.51 15.29 -7.28
CA ASN A 75 7.81 15.58 -7.87
C ASN A 75 8.29 14.44 -8.79
N LEU A 76 8.43 14.71 -10.08
CA LEU A 76 8.87 13.76 -11.11
C LEU A 76 10.34 13.29 -10.93
N ILE A 77 11.22 14.19 -10.47
CA ILE A 77 12.65 13.88 -10.29
C ILE A 77 12.81 12.91 -9.11
N VAL A 78 12.15 13.21 -7.99
CA VAL A 78 12.18 12.34 -6.80
C VAL A 78 11.50 11.00 -7.07
N SER A 79 10.39 11.01 -7.84
CA SER A 79 9.68 9.79 -8.27
C SER A 79 10.56 8.81 -9.06
N THR A 80 11.68 9.26 -9.62
CA THR A 80 12.61 8.37 -10.35
C THR A 80 13.43 7.50 -9.40
N PHE A 81 13.63 7.94 -8.15
CA PHE A 81 14.47 7.27 -7.16
C PHE A 81 13.71 6.78 -5.93
N GLU A 82 12.52 7.35 -5.68
CA GLU A 82 11.74 7.08 -4.49
C GLU A 82 10.23 6.97 -4.77
N GLN A 83 9.53 6.21 -3.91
CA GLN A 83 8.08 6.05 -3.94
C GLN A 83 7.45 6.46 -2.60
N ALA A 84 6.26 7.05 -2.65
CA ALA A 84 5.54 7.48 -1.45
C ALA A 84 4.89 6.29 -0.72
N HIS A 85 5.04 6.23 0.60
CA HIS A 85 4.46 5.17 1.44
C HIS A 85 4.17 5.66 2.87
N THR A 86 2.99 5.36 3.37
CA THR A 86 2.56 5.68 4.74
C THR A 86 3.35 4.82 5.75
N LYS A 87 3.96 5.46 6.74
CA LYS A 87 4.61 4.78 7.86
C LYS A 87 3.90 5.13 9.16
N TYR A 88 3.88 4.20 10.10
CA TYR A 88 3.34 4.47 11.42
C TYR A 88 4.47 4.62 12.44
N ARG A 89 4.40 5.71 13.19
CA ARG A 89 5.30 5.94 14.32
C ARG A 89 4.49 5.76 15.60
N ILE A 90 5.06 5.05 16.57
CA ILE A 90 4.52 5.01 17.92
C ILE A 90 5.01 6.27 18.63
N ALA A 91 4.11 7.20 18.92
CA ALA A 91 4.37 8.37 19.74
C ALA A 91 3.98 8.04 21.19
N GLU A 92 4.93 8.19 22.12
CA GLU A 92 4.66 8.00 23.55
C GLU A 92 4.30 9.35 24.16
N ARG A 93 3.05 9.51 24.62
CA ARG A 93 2.62 10.66 25.43
C ARG A 93 2.65 10.27 26.89
N ASN A 94 3.42 11.04 27.67
CA ASN A 94 3.37 10.98 29.13
C ASN A 94 2.19 11.82 29.62
N LEU A 95 1.08 11.19 30.01
CA LEU A 95 0.00 11.88 30.69
C LEU A 95 0.23 11.82 32.21
N SER A 96 0.43 13.00 32.80
CA SER A 96 0.51 13.14 34.26
C SER A 96 -0.88 13.47 34.79
N LEU A 97 -1.54 12.50 35.42
CA LEU A 97 -2.80 12.73 36.11
C LEU A 97 -2.50 12.95 37.60
N VAL A 98 -2.63 14.20 38.05
CA VAL A 98 -2.50 14.56 39.46
C VAL A 98 -3.87 14.45 40.11
N LYS A 99 -4.04 13.46 41.00
CA LYS A 99 -5.23 13.36 41.85
C LYS A 99 -4.77 13.25 43.30
N ASN A 100 -5.12 14.26 44.09
CA ASN A 100 -4.92 14.40 45.54
C ASN A 100 -3.77 13.54 46.11
N GLU A 101 -2.56 14.12 46.16
CA GLU A 101 -1.33 13.60 46.78
C GLU A 101 -0.66 12.36 46.16
N SER A 102 -1.23 11.76 45.10
CA SER A 102 -0.53 10.73 44.30
C SER A 102 -0.50 11.10 42.82
N SER A 103 0.70 11.28 42.28
CA SER A 103 0.94 11.50 40.85
C SER A 103 1.06 10.15 40.15
N PHE A 104 0.06 9.81 39.33
CA PHE A 104 0.11 8.63 38.46
C PHE A 104 0.54 9.07 37.05
N ILE A 105 1.65 8.53 36.55
CA ILE A 105 2.10 8.72 35.17
C ILE A 105 1.52 7.57 34.34
N THR A 106 0.63 7.90 33.40
CA THR A 106 0.12 6.92 32.43
C THR A 106 0.78 7.20 31.08
N ILE A 107 1.52 6.22 30.55
CA ILE A 107 2.13 6.30 29.22
C ILE A 107 1.09 5.81 28.21
N ILE A 108 0.60 6.72 27.36
CA ILE A 108 -0.31 6.37 26.26
C ILE A 108 0.54 6.26 24.99
N LYS A 109 0.50 5.10 24.35
CA LYS A 109 1.13 4.87 23.05
C LYS A 109 0.11 5.18 21.96
N GLU A 110 0.32 6.26 21.21
CA GLU A 110 -0.54 6.67 20.11
C GLU A 110 0.16 6.37 18.78
N LYS A 111 -0.54 5.69 17.87
CA LYS A 111 -0.04 5.37 16.53
C LYS A 111 -0.25 6.60 15.66
N GLU A 112 0.81 7.37 15.41
CA GLU A 112 0.78 8.54 14.54
C GLU A 112 1.09 8.12 13.09
N LYS A 113 0.25 8.58 12.15
CA LYS A 113 0.43 8.36 10.73
C LYS A 113 1.37 9.41 10.15
N ILE A 114 2.49 8.98 9.57
CA ILE A 114 3.45 9.87 8.91
C ILE A 114 3.64 9.47 7.45
N LEU A 115 3.83 10.46 6.58
CA LEU A 115 4.22 10.21 5.20
C LEU A 115 5.71 9.86 5.16
N GLY A 116 6.04 8.66 4.68
CA GLY A 116 7.40 8.22 4.45
C GLY A 116 7.71 8.10 2.97
N SER A 117 9.01 8.05 2.67
CA SER A 117 9.53 7.65 1.36
C SER A 117 10.20 6.28 1.46
N ALA A 118 10.08 5.47 0.41
CA ALA A 118 10.78 4.20 0.27
C ALA A 118 11.73 4.28 -0.94
N ASN A 119 12.95 3.76 -0.76
CA ASN A 119 13.95 3.71 -1.82
C ASN A 119 13.45 2.80 -2.95
N GLY A 120 13.34 3.34 -4.16
CA GLY A 120 12.81 2.62 -5.31
C GLY A 120 12.06 3.54 -6.27
N THR A 121 12.20 3.28 -7.56
CA THR A 121 11.59 4.06 -8.62
C THR A 121 10.07 3.89 -8.64
N ASN A 122 9.31 4.98 -8.51
CA ASN A 122 7.88 4.99 -8.76
C ASN A 122 7.64 4.95 -10.28
N ILE A 123 7.50 3.72 -10.79
CA ILE A 123 7.30 3.43 -12.21
C ILE A 123 5.95 3.94 -12.71
N ILE A 124 4.92 4.03 -11.86
CA ILE A 124 3.57 4.40 -12.28
C ILE A 124 3.52 5.92 -12.55
N GLY A 125 4.07 6.71 -11.63
CA GLY A 125 4.07 8.18 -11.73
C GLY A 125 4.98 8.76 -12.81
N GLN A 126 5.86 7.96 -13.42
CA GLN A 126 6.71 8.42 -14.52
C GLN A 126 6.02 8.40 -15.90
N TYR A 127 4.91 7.67 -16.04
CA TYR A 127 4.18 7.54 -17.31
C TYR A 127 2.84 8.30 -17.32
N VAL A 128 2.53 9.02 -16.23
CA VAL A 128 1.34 9.88 -16.08
C VAL A 128 1.74 11.32 -16.35
#